data_AF-A0A5Q3LAM8-F1
#
_entry.id   AF-A0A5Q3LAM8-F1
#
_cell.length_a   1.000
_cell.length_b   1.000
_cell.length_c   1.000
_cell.angle_alpha   90.00
_cell.angle_beta   90.00
_cell.angle_gamma   90.00
#
_symmetry.space_group_name_H-M   'P 1'
#
loop_
_entity.id
_entity.type
_entity.pdbx_description
1 polymer ?
#
loop_
_entity_poly.entity_id
_entity_poly.type
_entity_poly.pdbx_seq_one_letter_code
_entity_poly.pdbx_strand_id
1 'polypeptide(L)'
;MKLTSRFHTSLFYKHFFTTSFLFFTLLSLLLGKTLGQERPNILLIMTDDQGYGDVGIHDNPDIRTPALDQFAKEGIQMKRFYVCPVCAPTRASLLTGRDFYRTGVIHTSRGGAKMASEEITIAEYLKQAGYQTGIFGKWHLGDNYPMRPEDQGFEESLVHKSGAIGTSPDVPNSYQDPLLWHNGEEYHADGYCTDVFFQGAQDFIKKNKEKPWFVYIPTNTPHTPLETPEGYLEPYLKAGLNETTARIYAMVENIDDNFDRMLNFLEKENLRENTLILFFTDNGPQQRRYTGGLQGRKASVYEGGIRVPCFVQWQKQFKQPQVTDTIAAHIDIAPTLLEICGATPDVSLPFDGKSLLSLWKGMPSPELRSRKLFLQCHRGLTPHRYQNATVISQQFKLVLHPNTFSDEEFSTKSLQVQELYDLTQDRGEKNNLAETHPDLVHEFTKAYEDWFADMKASRDFTPENIGLGAKAEPVAILNRYQDGQYNLGVFEGWPVEVLRGGKYQLTLLSDDIPETGKVFIRWQDKLQSYPIKNNQRTFTIRLKKGAGLLDIWDQEGEEREIFLEHTTKGNVELEKIK
;
A
#
# COMPACT_ATOMS: atom_id res chain seq x y z
N MET A 1 40.92 71.48 52.68
CA MET A 1 41.75 71.29 51.46
C MET A 1 41.61 69.83 51.05
N LYS A 2 41.23 69.57 49.78
CA LYS A 2 40.81 68.27 49.23
C LYS A 2 41.84 67.14 49.45
N LEU A 3 41.38 65.89 49.64
CA LEU A 3 41.67 64.73 48.77
C LEU A 3 41.04 63.41 49.28
N THR A 4 40.26 62.78 48.38
CA THR A 4 40.10 61.32 48.08
C THR A 4 39.80 60.26 49.14
N SER A 5 38.79 59.43 48.86
CA SER A 5 38.98 57.99 48.59
C SER A 5 37.68 57.35 48.04
N ARG A 6 37.85 56.30 47.23
CA ARG A 6 36.93 55.72 46.25
C ARG A 6 36.94 54.19 46.43
N PHE A 7 35.80 53.55 46.12
CA PHE A 7 35.58 52.11 45.86
C PHE A 7 35.54 51.11 47.02
N HIS A 8 34.44 50.34 47.11
CA HIS A 8 34.43 48.85 47.04
C HIS A 8 32.99 48.27 47.18
N THR A 9 32.17 48.29 46.12
CA THR A 9 30.84 47.60 46.12
C THR A 9 30.40 47.19 44.70
N SER A 10 31.25 46.51 43.92
CA SER A 10 30.89 46.09 42.55
C SER A 10 31.12 44.62 42.21
N LEU A 11 31.82 43.83 43.04
CA LEU A 11 32.15 42.44 42.67
C LEU A 11 31.15 41.37 43.13
N PHE A 12 30.37 41.62 44.19
CA PHE A 12 29.50 40.57 44.76
C PHE A 12 28.20 40.31 43.98
N TYR A 13 27.64 41.32 43.30
CA TYR A 13 26.38 41.16 42.55
C TYR A 13 26.55 40.49 41.17
N LYS A 14 27.74 40.58 40.55
CA LYS A 14 27.98 39.98 39.24
C LYS A 14 28.13 38.45 39.30
N HIS A 15 28.69 37.90 40.37
CA HIS A 15 28.89 36.46 40.50
C HIS A 15 27.59 35.68 40.75
N PHE A 16 26.62 36.26 41.47
CA PHE A 16 25.35 35.59 41.78
C PHE A 16 24.43 35.44 40.57
N PHE A 17 24.42 36.42 39.66
CA PHE A 17 23.62 36.35 38.42
C PHE A 17 24.21 35.40 37.37
N THR A 18 25.54 35.33 37.24
CA THR A 18 26.18 34.41 36.28
C THR A 18 26.09 32.94 36.72
N THR A 19 26.21 32.63 38.02
CA THR A 19 26.05 31.24 38.49
C THR A 19 24.61 30.78 38.45
N SER A 20 23.63 31.65 38.73
CA SER A 20 22.21 31.29 38.63
C SER A 20 21.73 31.11 37.19
N PHE A 21 22.27 31.85 36.22
CA PHE A 21 21.94 31.72 34.80
C PHE A 21 22.56 30.46 34.18
N LEU A 22 23.81 30.13 34.56
CA LEU A 22 24.47 28.87 34.18
C LEU A 22 23.78 27.65 34.81
N PHE A 23 23.29 27.75 36.05
CA PHE A 23 22.54 26.65 36.68
C PHE A 23 21.19 26.43 36.01
N PHE A 24 20.47 27.50 35.62
CA PHE A 24 19.20 27.38 34.87
C PHE A 24 19.40 26.83 33.46
N THR A 25 20.47 27.22 32.75
CA THR A 25 20.78 26.67 31.42
C THR A 25 21.22 25.20 31.50
N LEU A 26 22.02 24.83 32.50
CA LEU A 26 22.39 23.42 32.74
C LEU A 26 21.18 22.57 33.13
N LEU A 27 20.26 23.10 33.96
CA LEU A 27 19.04 22.40 34.35
C LEU A 27 18.10 22.21 33.14
N SER A 28 17.97 23.21 32.26
CA SER A 28 17.20 23.05 31.00
C SER A 28 17.86 22.09 30.00
N LEU A 29 19.20 22.00 29.98
CA LEU A 29 19.94 21.03 29.16
C LEU A 29 19.89 19.61 29.74
N LEU A 30 19.71 19.46 31.06
CA LEU A 30 19.52 18.18 31.74
C LEU A 30 18.05 17.70 31.68
N LEU A 31 17.07 18.61 31.78
CA LEU A 31 15.64 18.30 31.59
C LEU A 31 15.28 18.04 30.13
N GLY A 32 15.96 18.70 29.18
CA GLY A 32 15.76 18.50 27.73
C GLY A 32 16.27 17.16 27.19
N LYS A 33 17.08 16.42 27.97
CA LYS A 33 17.58 15.08 27.59
C LYS A 33 16.78 13.92 28.18
N THR A 34 15.84 14.17 29.09
CA THR A 34 15.12 13.11 29.82
C THR A 34 13.63 13.01 29.50
N LEU A 35 13.08 13.88 28.66
CA LEU A 35 11.80 13.60 28.00
C LEU A 35 12.09 12.65 26.83
N GLY A 36 12.18 11.35 27.14
CA GLY A 36 12.13 10.34 26.09
C GLY A 36 10.93 10.60 25.18
N GLN A 37 11.07 10.34 23.89
CA GLN A 37 10.06 10.66 22.87
C GLN A 37 8.65 10.29 23.35
N GLU A 38 7.82 11.29 23.66
CA GLU A 38 6.50 11.02 24.27
C GLU A 38 5.58 10.29 23.29
N ARG A 39 5.68 10.64 22.01
CA ARG A 39 4.93 10.04 20.91
C ARG A 39 5.63 8.78 20.40
N PRO A 40 4.91 7.70 20.06
CA PRO A 40 5.54 6.46 19.63
C PRO A 40 6.10 6.56 18.22
N ASN A 41 7.09 5.72 17.94
CA ASN A 41 7.42 5.35 16.56
C ASN A 41 6.41 4.34 16.03
N ILE A 42 6.19 4.34 14.72
CA ILE A 42 5.26 3.42 14.07
C ILE A 42 6.01 2.59 13.02
N LEU A 43 6.01 1.27 13.19
CA LEU A 43 6.48 0.30 12.19
C LEU A 43 5.28 -0.49 11.68
N LEU A 44 4.91 -0.26 10.42
CA LEU A 44 3.84 -0.95 9.73
C LEU A 44 4.43 -1.88 8.68
N ILE A 45 4.17 -3.17 8.78
CA ILE A 45 4.65 -4.19 7.84
C ILE A 45 3.43 -4.84 7.19
N MET A 46 3.44 -4.87 5.85
CA MET A 46 2.38 -5.50 5.07
C MET A 46 2.98 -6.39 4.00
N THR A 47 2.73 -7.69 4.07
CA THR A 47 3.19 -8.63 3.04
C THR A 47 2.20 -8.71 1.88
N ASP A 48 2.59 -9.38 0.79
CA ASP A 48 1.83 -9.43 -0.47
C ASP A 48 1.51 -10.89 -0.82
N ASP A 49 0.21 -11.22 -0.91
CA ASP A 49 -0.29 -12.57 -1.16
C ASP A 49 0.05 -13.62 -0.09
N GLN A 50 0.50 -13.24 1.10
CA GLN A 50 0.62 -14.16 2.24
C GLN A 50 -0.79 -14.49 2.77
N GLY A 51 -1.17 -15.76 2.79
CA GLY A 51 -2.50 -16.19 3.19
C GLY A 51 -2.69 -16.27 4.71
N TYR A 52 -3.95 -16.40 5.15
CA TYR A 52 -4.27 -16.59 6.58
C TYR A 52 -3.48 -17.74 7.20
N GLY A 53 -3.35 -18.86 6.48
CA GLY A 53 -2.65 -20.04 6.97
C GLY A 53 -1.13 -19.97 6.90
N ASP A 54 -0.52 -18.94 6.32
CA ASP A 54 0.93 -18.88 6.09
C ASP A 54 1.69 -18.34 7.33
N VAL A 55 1.31 -18.80 8.52
CA VAL A 55 2.01 -18.59 9.80
C VAL A 55 1.78 -19.79 10.72
N GLY A 56 2.78 -20.17 11.50
CA GLY A 56 2.71 -21.33 12.41
C GLY A 56 1.64 -21.18 13.49
N ILE A 57 1.42 -19.96 14.00
CA ILE A 57 0.40 -19.65 15.01
C ILE A 57 -1.04 -19.88 14.54
N HIS A 58 -1.26 -20.11 13.24
CA HIS A 58 -2.55 -20.49 12.66
C HIS A 58 -2.62 -21.99 12.34
N ASP A 59 -1.92 -22.80 13.13
CA ASP A 59 -1.91 -24.26 13.10
C ASP A 59 -1.36 -24.85 11.79
N ASN A 60 -0.51 -24.11 11.08
CA ASN A 60 0.16 -24.63 9.89
C ASN A 60 1.35 -25.51 10.31
N PRO A 61 1.32 -26.83 10.03
CA PRO A 61 2.34 -27.74 10.51
C PRO A 61 3.64 -27.66 9.69
N ASP A 62 3.59 -27.08 8.50
CA ASP A 62 4.63 -27.19 7.50
C ASP A 62 5.48 -25.91 7.38
N ILE A 63 4.96 -24.75 7.79
CA ILE A 63 5.64 -23.45 7.68
C ILE A 63 6.46 -23.13 8.94
N ARG A 64 7.57 -22.41 8.77
CA ARG A 64 8.41 -21.94 9.88
C ARG A 64 8.37 -20.42 9.96
N THR A 65 7.70 -19.90 11.00
CA THR A 65 7.61 -18.46 11.28
C THR A 65 7.78 -18.16 12.79
N PRO A 66 8.88 -18.61 13.42
CA PRO A 66 9.06 -18.48 14.88
C PRO A 66 8.97 -17.04 15.39
N ALA A 67 9.47 -16.04 14.65
CA ALA A 67 9.48 -14.66 15.11
C ALA A 67 8.07 -14.05 15.08
N LEU A 68 7.33 -14.24 13.99
CA LEU A 68 5.94 -13.82 13.87
C LEU A 68 5.05 -14.57 14.87
N ASP A 69 5.29 -15.87 15.09
CA ASP A 69 4.53 -16.66 16.06
C ASP A 69 4.75 -16.15 17.48
N GLN A 70 5.99 -15.84 17.86
CA GLN A 70 6.31 -15.28 19.17
C GLN A 70 5.72 -13.89 19.33
N PHE A 71 5.85 -13.04 18.31
CA PHE A 71 5.27 -11.70 18.29
C PHE A 71 3.74 -11.73 18.42
N ALA A 72 3.07 -12.67 17.75
CA ALA A 72 1.63 -12.86 17.90
C ALA A 72 1.25 -13.33 19.31
N LYS A 73 2.00 -14.29 19.89
CA LYS A 73 1.74 -14.84 21.25
C LYS A 73 1.93 -13.83 22.37
N GLU A 74 2.89 -12.92 22.22
CA GLU A 74 3.19 -11.88 23.21
C GLU A 74 2.39 -10.58 22.99
N GLY A 75 1.68 -10.49 21.88
CA GLY A 75 0.98 -9.29 21.44
C GLY A 75 -0.53 -9.43 21.37
N ILE A 76 -1.11 -8.61 20.50
CA ILE A 76 -2.52 -8.62 20.16
C ILE A 76 -2.68 -9.41 18.87
N GLN A 77 -3.44 -10.50 18.91
CA GLN A 77 -3.86 -11.24 17.73
C GLN A 77 -5.30 -10.85 17.36
N MET A 78 -5.49 -10.31 16.16
CA MET A 78 -6.81 -10.07 15.61
C MET A 78 -7.23 -11.25 14.74
N LYS A 79 -8.08 -12.12 15.27
CA LYS A 79 -8.50 -13.34 14.56
C LYS A 79 -9.32 -13.02 13.31
N ARG A 80 -10.02 -11.88 13.27
CA ARG A 80 -10.94 -11.46 12.19
C ARG A 80 -10.60 -10.06 11.69
N PHE A 81 -9.43 -9.94 11.09
CA PHE A 81 -8.99 -8.73 10.39
C PHE A 81 -9.17 -8.89 8.88
N TYR A 82 -9.77 -7.89 8.25
CA TYR A 82 -10.27 -7.94 6.88
C TYR A 82 -9.61 -6.91 5.94
N VAL A 83 -9.30 -7.37 4.74
CA VAL A 83 -8.68 -6.60 3.65
C VAL A 83 -9.48 -6.75 2.36
N CYS A 84 -9.25 -5.88 1.37
CA CYS A 84 -9.83 -6.09 0.05
C CYS A 84 -9.29 -7.41 -0.55
N PRO A 85 -10.01 -8.06 -1.48
CA PRO A 85 -9.55 -9.31 -2.09
C PRO A 85 -8.29 -9.17 -2.98
N VAL A 86 -7.79 -7.96 -3.21
CA VAL A 86 -6.66 -7.64 -4.09
C VAL A 86 -5.85 -6.44 -3.56
N CYS A 87 -4.59 -6.38 -3.99
CA CYS A 87 -3.53 -5.52 -3.47
C CYS A 87 -3.80 -3.99 -3.48
N ALA A 88 -3.90 -3.35 -4.65
CA ALA A 88 -4.00 -1.89 -4.75
C ALA A 88 -5.18 -1.28 -3.97
N PRO A 89 -6.41 -1.83 -4.03
CA PRO A 89 -7.52 -1.40 -3.17
C PRO A 89 -7.23 -1.45 -1.66
N THR A 90 -6.59 -2.52 -1.17
CA THR A 90 -6.18 -2.61 0.25
C THR A 90 -5.15 -1.53 0.59
N ARG A 91 -4.15 -1.30 -0.27
CA ARG A 91 -3.10 -0.29 -0.07
C ARG A 91 -3.67 1.13 0.02
N ALA A 92 -4.56 1.48 -0.89
CA ALA A 92 -5.21 2.78 -0.92
C ALA A 92 -6.03 3.00 0.37
N SER A 93 -6.82 2.00 0.74
CA SER A 93 -7.71 2.06 1.90
C SER A 93 -6.96 2.06 3.23
N LEU A 94 -5.84 1.34 3.31
CA LEU A 94 -4.92 1.34 4.45
C LEU A 94 -4.33 2.73 4.70
N LEU A 95 -3.82 3.37 3.65
CA LEU A 95 -3.10 4.63 3.80
C LEU A 95 -4.03 5.81 4.00
N THR A 96 -5.26 5.76 3.49
CA THR A 96 -6.24 6.85 3.57
C THR A 96 -7.27 6.68 4.69
N GLY A 97 -7.48 5.45 5.19
CA GLY A 97 -8.58 5.14 6.12
C GLY A 97 -9.98 5.21 5.49
N ARG A 98 -10.05 5.23 4.16
CA ARG A 98 -11.26 5.40 3.35
C ARG A 98 -11.45 4.19 2.44
N ASP A 99 -12.69 3.91 2.06
CA ASP A 99 -13.00 2.83 1.14
C ASP A 99 -12.33 3.07 -0.23
N PHE A 100 -11.79 2.02 -0.85
CA PHE A 100 -11.04 2.16 -2.10
C PHE A 100 -11.84 2.85 -3.22
N TYR A 101 -13.18 2.72 -3.25
CA TYR A 101 -14.01 3.46 -4.20
C TYR A 101 -13.91 4.98 -4.01
N ARG A 102 -13.82 5.43 -2.74
CA ARG A 102 -13.56 6.82 -2.38
C ARG A 102 -12.11 7.25 -2.59
N THR A 103 -11.19 6.36 -2.94
CA THR A 103 -9.80 6.72 -3.31
C THR A 103 -9.52 6.76 -4.81
N GLY A 104 -10.42 6.21 -5.64
CA GLY A 104 -10.23 6.09 -7.09
C GLY A 104 -9.49 4.83 -7.53
N VAL A 105 -8.95 4.05 -6.58
CA VAL A 105 -8.20 2.82 -6.85
C VAL A 105 -9.16 1.63 -7.01
N ILE A 106 -9.73 1.48 -8.20
CA ILE A 106 -10.77 0.47 -8.51
C ILE A 106 -10.25 -0.75 -9.29
N HIS A 107 -8.97 -0.76 -9.65
CA HIS A 107 -8.32 -1.83 -10.40
C HIS A 107 -6.86 -1.98 -9.97
N THR A 108 -6.17 -3.03 -10.44
CA THR A 108 -4.75 -3.29 -10.10
C THR A 108 -3.77 -2.92 -11.22
N SER A 109 -4.26 -2.33 -12.31
CA SER A 109 -3.53 -1.93 -13.52
C SER A 109 -4.49 -1.16 -14.44
N ARG A 110 -4.18 -0.96 -15.73
CA ARG A 110 -5.07 -0.32 -16.72
C ARG A 110 -5.65 1.01 -16.24
N GLY A 111 -4.78 1.80 -15.61
CA GLY A 111 -5.07 3.11 -15.08
C GLY A 111 -5.86 3.14 -13.77
N GLY A 112 -6.55 2.07 -13.38
CA GLY A 112 -7.37 2.04 -12.17
C GLY A 112 -6.61 1.76 -10.87
N ALA A 113 -5.28 1.61 -10.93
CA ALA A 113 -4.39 1.54 -9.75
C ALA A 113 -3.82 2.89 -9.33
N LYS A 114 -4.33 3.99 -9.91
CA LYS A 114 -3.86 5.35 -9.67
C LYS A 114 -4.74 6.01 -8.61
N MET A 115 -4.17 6.30 -7.45
CA MET A 115 -4.90 6.94 -6.35
C MET A 115 -5.17 8.40 -6.70
N ALA A 116 -6.37 8.87 -6.37
CA ALA A 116 -6.75 10.25 -6.59
C ALA A 116 -5.89 11.18 -5.73
N SER A 117 -5.39 12.25 -6.33
CA SER A 117 -4.40 13.14 -5.74
C SER A 117 -4.97 14.06 -4.64
N GLU A 118 -6.29 14.17 -4.55
CA GLU A 118 -6.97 14.84 -3.44
C GLU A 118 -7.05 14.01 -2.15
N GLU A 119 -6.79 12.70 -2.20
CA GLU A 119 -6.74 11.88 -1.00
C GLU A 119 -5.50 12.19 -0.18
N ILE A 120 -5.63 12.16 1.15
CA ILE A 120 -4.53 12.44 2.07
C ILE A 120 -4.14 11.15 2.78
N THR A 121 -2.90 10.73 2.60
CA THR A 121 -2.35 9.54 3.23
C THR A 121 -1.98 9.80 4.70
N ILE A 122 -1.92 8.72 5.48
CA ILE A 122 -1.37 8.74 6.83
C ILE A 122 0.07 9.27 6.86
N ALA A 123 0.87 9.03 5.82
CA ALA A 123 2.22 9.56 5.74
C ALA A 123 2.21 11.09 5.71
N GLU A 124 1.32 11.71 4.93
CA GLU A 124 1.16 13.16 4.89
C GLU A 124 0.71 13.75 6.22
N TYR A 125 -0.30 13.15 6.86
CA TYR A 125 -0.76 13.58 8.18
C TYR A 125 0.35 13.47 9.23
N LEU A 126 1.10 12.37 9.25
CA LEU A 126 2.18 12.17 10.21
C LEU A 126 3.38 13.08 9.93
N LYS A 127 3.72 13.31 8.66
CA LYS A 127 4.73 14.30 8.26
C LYS A 127 4.35 15.69 8.75
N GLN A 128 3.08 16.10 8.57
CA GLN A 128 2.57 17.37 9.11
C GLN A 128 2.65 17.42 10.64
N ALA A 129 2.44 16.29 11.32
CA ALA A 129 2.63 16.16 12.77
C ALA A 129 4.12 16.09 13.20
N GLY A 130 5.07 16.19 12.26
CA GLY A 130 6.51 16.23 12.53
C GLY A 130 7.17 14.86 12.66
N TYR A 131 6.54 13.80 12.13
CA TYR A 131 7.18 12.50 11.97
C TYR A 131 8.12 12.51 10.77
N GLN A 132 9.16 11.68 10.81
CA GLN A 132 9.92 11.28 9.62
C GLN A 132 9.24 10.08 8.97
N THR A 133 9.00 10.12 7.66
CA THR A 133 8.21 9.09 6.96
C THR A 133 9.04 8.34 5.93
N GLY A 134 9.02 7.01 5.99
CA GLY A 134 9.77 6.15 5.08
C GLY A 134 8.95 4.98 4.56
N ILE A 135 9.10 4.65 3.28
CA ILE A 135 8.50 3.47 2.63
C ILE A 135 9.56 2.60 1.96
N PHE A 136 9.49 1.28 2.18
CA PHE A 136 10.47 0.32 1.69
C PHE A 136 9.74 -0.91 1.13
N GLY A 137 9.50 -0.95 -0.18
CA GLY A 137 8.78 -2.04 -0.82
C GLY A 137 7.86 -1.64 -1.98
N LYS A 138 6.71 -2.30 -2.07
CA LYS A 138 5.71 -2.10 -3.10
C LYS A 138 4.79 -0.91 -2.79
N TRP A 139 4.72 0.04 -3.72
CA TRP A 139 3.78 1.17 -3.66
C TRP A 139 2.40 0.80 -4.24
N HIS A 140 2.33 0.64 -5.57
CA HIS A 140 1.14 0.23 -6.32
C HIS A 140 -0.08 1.16 -6.22
N LEU A 141 0.16 2.48 -6.09
CA LEU A 141 -0.89 3.53 -6.06
C LEU A 141 -0.67 4.63 -7.11
N GLY A 142 0.18 4.37 -8.11
CA GLY A 142 0.55 5.28 -9.18
C GLY A 142 2.06 5.52 -9.21
N ASP A 143 2.68 5.30 -10.38
CA ASP A 143 4.14 5.38 -10.54
C ASP A 143 4.63 6.76 -11.00
N ASN A 144 3.71 7.69 -11.25
CA ASN A 144 4.00 9.03 -11.77
C ASN A 144 3.43 10.13 -10.87
N TYR A 145 3.93 11.34 -11.05
CA TYR A 145 3.42 12.54 -10.38
C TYR A 145 1.92 12.75 -10.71
N PRO A 146 1.09 13.14 -9.73
CA PRO A 146 1.41 13.46 -8.32
C PRO A 146 1.22 12.29 -7.33
N MET A 147 1.33 11.05 -7.79
CA MET A 147 0.90 9.86 -7.03
C MET A 147 2.06 9.02 -6.47
N ARG A 148 3.31 9.40 -6.73
CA ARG A 148 4.48 8.65 -6.24
C ARG A 148 4.57 8.73 -4.71
N PRO A 149 5.28 7.81 -4.04
CA PRO A 149 5.38 7.87 -2.59
C PRO A 149 5.93 9.20 -2.06
N GLU A 150 6.91 9.79 -2.73
CA GLU A 150 7.48 11.10 -2.40
C GLU A 150 6.50 12.27 -2.57
N ASP A 151 5.50 12.11 -3.43
CA ASP A 151 4.40 13.09 -3.59
C ASP A 151 3.32 12.89 -2.52
N GLN A 152 3.23 11.68 -1.96
CA GLN A 152 2.20 11.20 -1.03
C GLN A 152 2.76 11.07 0.40
N GLY A 153 3.59 12.03 0.80
CA GLY A 153 3.99 12.22 2.18
C GLY A 153 5.18 11.42 2.68
N PHE A 154 5.75 10.49 1.90
CA PHE A 154 6.98 9.80 2.28
C PHE A 154 8.22 10.68 2.00
N GLU A 155 9.07 10.88 3.00
CA GLU A 155 10.31 11.64 2.86
C GLU A 155 11.47 10.78 2.38
N GLU A 156 11.42 9.47 2.65
CA GLU A 156 12.30 8.45 2.09
C GLU A 156 11.46 7.39 1.38
N SER A 157 11.78 7.10 0.13
CA SER A 157 11.19 5.98 -0.61
C SER A 157 12.27 5.09 -1.19
N LEU A 158 12.14 3.78 -1.02
CA LEU A 158 12.89 2.75 -1.73
C LEU A 158 11.89 1.70 -2.22
N VAL A 159 11.48 1.80 -3.48
CA VAL A 159 10.35 1.04 -4.01
C VAL A 159 10.64 0.43 -5.37
N HIS A 160 9.90 -0.61 -5.75
CA HIS A 160 9.85 -1.05 -7.16
C HIS A 160 8.60 -0.47 -7.84
N LYS A 161 8.57 -0.43 -9.18
CA LYS A 161 7.40 0.03 -9.95
C LYS A 161 6.39 -1.08 -10.18
N SER A 162 5.19 -0.73 -10.66
CA SER A 162 4.11 -1.65 -10.97
C SER A 162 3.53 -2.39 -9.75
N GLY A 163 2.59 -3.29 -10.04
CA GLY A 163 1.94 -4.16 -9.05
C GLY A 163 2.71 -5.43 -8.70
N ALA A 164 3.75 -5.77 -9.44
CA ALA A 164 4.60 -6.92 -9.16
C ALA A 164 5.97 -6.68 -9.78
N ILE A 165 7.03 -7.09 -9.07
CA ILE A 165 8.39 -7.01 -9.58
C ILE A 165 8.51 -7.83 -10.87
N GLY A 166 9.19 -7.31 -11.88
CA GLY A 166 9.29 -7.99 -13.18
C GLY A 166 7.99 -7.96 -14.00
N THR A 167 7.04 -7.07 -13.70
CA THR A 167 5.86 -6.79 -14.53
C THR A 167 5.92 -5.37 -15.07
N SER A 168 5.62 -5.17 -16.37
CA SER A 168 5.60 -3.86 -17.04
C SER A 168 4.98 -2.75 -16.15
N PRO A 169 5.64 -1.59 -15.93
CA PRO A 169 6.92 -1.14 -16.55
C PRO A 169 8.20 -1.73 -15.95
N ASP A 170 8.12 -2.56 -14.92
CA ASP A 170 9.25 -3.05 -14.11
C ASP A 170 10.02 -4.22 -14.78
N VAL A 171 10.10 -4.27 -16.12
CA VAL A 171 10.77 -5.35 -16.86
C VAL A 171 11.99 -4.80 -17.61
N PRO A 172 13.17 -5.46 -17.54
CA PRO A 172 13.49 -6.65 -16.75
C PRO A 172 13.78 -6.32 -15.28
N ASN A 173 13.27 -7.13 -14.34
CA ASN A 173 13.60 -7.04 -12.92
C ASN A 173 13.38 -8.40 -12.24
N SER A 174 14.01 -8.62 -11.09
CA SER A 174 14.00 -9.88 -10.34
C SER A 174 14.06 -9.64 -8.84
N TYR A 175 13.76 -10.66 -8.05
CA TYR A 175 13.93 -10.57 -6.59
C TYR A 175 15.39 -10.51 -6.16
N GLN A 176 16.29 -11.11 -6.94
CA GLN A 176 17.73 -11.01 -6.70
C GLN A 176 18.29 -9.81 -7.46
N ASP A 177 19.11 -9.01 -6.77
CA ASP A 177 19.78 -7.81 -7.30
C ASP A 177 18.82 -6.85 -8.02
N PRO A 178 17.72 -6.43 -7.36
CA PRO A 178 16.63 -5.73 -8.02
C PRO A 178 17.02 -4.32 -8.48
N LEU A 179 16.44 -3.89 -9.60
CA LEU A 179 16.30 -2.48 -9.94
C LEU A 179 15.15 -1.87 -9.11
N LEU A 180 15.46 -0.84 -8.33
CA LEU A 180 14.53 -0.12 -7.47
C LEU A 180 14.58 1.38 -7.79
N TRP A 181 13.71 2.16 -7.14
CA TRP A 181 13.68 3.60 -7.17
C TRP A 181 13.85 4.14 -5.75
N HIS A 182 14.94 4.85 -5.53
CA HIS A 182 15.24 5.53 -4.28
C HIS A 182 14.95 7.03 -4.45
N ASN A 183 13.90 7.55 -3.78
CA ASN A 183 13.49 8.96 -3.88
C ASN A 183 13.28 9.41 -5.34
N GLY A 184 12.72 8.53 -6.17
CA GLY A 184 12.43 8.77 -7.59
C GLY A 184 13.60 8.51 -8.54
N GLU A 185 14.80 8.22 -8.03
CA GLU A 185 15.99 7.91 -8.85
C GLU A 185 16.24 6.40 -8.92
N GLU A 186 16.70 5.90 -10.07
CA GLU A 186 17.03 4.48 -10.23
C GLU A 186 18.15 4.05 -9.25
N TYR A 187 17.95 2.89 -8.63
CA TYR A 187 18.85 2.32 -7.64
C TYR A 187 18.97 0.81 -7.85
N HIS A 188 20.15 0.35 -8.25
CA HIS A 188 20.46 -1.07 -8.35
C HIS A 188 20.92 -1.59 -6.98
N ALA A 189 20.13 -2.48 -6.39
CA ALA A 189 20.47 -3.10 -5.12
C ALA A 189 21.26 -4.40 -5.32
N ASP A 190 22.01 -4.78 -4.29
CA ASP A 190 22.68 -6.08 -4.18
C ASP A 190 21.94 -6.91 -3.12
N GLY A 191 21.65 -8.17 -3.44
CA GLY A 191 20.96 -9.10 -2.54
C GLY A 191 19.47 -9.29 -2.85
N TYR A 192 18.80 -10.04 -1.96
CA TYR A 192 17.39 -10.37 -2.11
C TYR A 192 16.48 -9.20 -1.72
N CYS A 193 15.47 -8.92 -2.53
CA CYS A 193 14.61 -7.73 -2.46
C CYS A 193 14.02 -7.48 -1.05
N THR A 194 13.53 -8.53 -0.38
CA THR A 194 13.02 -8.42 1.00
C THR A 194 14.10 -7.95 1.98
N ASP A 195 15.32 -8.50 1.88
CA ASP A 195 16.44 -8.13 2.76
C ASP A 195 16.82 -6.65 2.53
N VAL A 196 16.85 -6.21 1.28
CA VAL A 196 17.15 -4.83 0.89
C VAL A 196 16.15 -3.85 1.50
N PHE A 197 14.84 -4.15 1.45
CA PHE A 197 13.82 -3.26 2.02
C PHE A 197 13.92 -3.16 3.55
N PHE A 198 14.10 -4.29 4.24
CA PHE A 198 14.26 -4.27 5.69
C PHE A 198 15.56 -3.56 6.11
N GLN A 199 16.65 -3.73 5.37
CA GLN A 199 17.90 -3.03 5.62
C GLN A 199 17.74 -1.51 5.40
N GLY A 200 17.13 -1.08 4.30
CA GLY A 200 16.83 0.33 4.04
C GLY A 200 16.00 0.97 5.15
N ALA A 201 14.99 0.25 5.65
CA ALA A 201 14.19 0.69 6.78
C ALA A 201 15.02 0.85 8.07
N GLN A 202 15.93 -0.09 8.38
CA GLN A 202 16.82 0.02 9.53
C GLN A 202 17.76 1.23 9.41
N ASP A 203 18.31 1.48 8.22
CA ASP A 203 19.21 2.61 7.97
C ASP A 203 18.48 3.95 8.12
N PHE A 204 17.25 4.05 7.61
CA PHE A 204 16.38 5.20 7.81
C PHE A 204 16.07 5.44 9.30
N ILE A 205 15.67 4.40 10.04
CA ILE A 205 15.37 4.50 11.47
C ILE A 205 16.62 4.97 12.23
N LYS A 206 17.79 4.39 11.95
CA LYS A 206 19.05 4.74 12.60
C LYS A 206 19.42 6.21 12.40
N LYS A 207 19.17 6.76 11.21
CA LYS A 207 19.38 8.18 10.88
C LYS A 207 18.40 9.12 11.59
N ASN A 208 17.18 8.63 11.88
CA ASN A 208 16.05 9.46 12.34
C ASN A 208 15.63 9.22 13.80
N LYS A 209 16.33 8.37 14.55
CA LYS A 209 15.94 7.92 15.91
C LYS A 209 15.74 8.99 16.99
N GLU A 210 16.17 10.24 16.74
CA GLU A 210 15.97 11.38 17.65
C GLU A 210 14.58 12.05 17.46
N LYS A 211 13.84 11.67 16.41
CA LYS A 211 12.49 12.13 16.11
C LYS A 211 11.54 10.94 15.97
N PRO A 212 10.22 11.14 16.19
CA PRO A 212 9.26 10.13 15.81
C PRO A 212 9.32 9.83 14.32
N TRP A 213 9.20 8.54 13.99
CA TRP A 213 9.17 8.06 12.62
C TRP A 213 7.99 7.14 12.35
N PHE A 214 7.53 7.17 11.11
CA PHE A 214 6.59 6.22 10.53
C PHE A 214 7.30 5.49 9.39
N VAL A 215 7.47 4.19 9.57
CA VAL A 215 8.09 3.31 8.58
C VAL A 215 7.04 2.32 8.10
N TYR A 216 6.85 2.29 6.79
CA TYR A 216 5.98 1.35 6.10
C TYR A 216 6.83 0.39 5.26
N ILE A 217 6.75 -0.91 5.55
CA ILE A 217 7.45 -1.97 4.80
C ILE A 217 6.42 -2.85 4.09
N PRO A 218 5.95 -2.43 2.90
CA PRO A 218 5.06 -3.24 2.07
C PRO A 218 5.85 -4.21 1.20
N THR A 219 6.29 -5.35 1.72
CA THR A 219 7.06 -6.30 0.90
C THR A 219 6.24 -6.77 -0.30
N ASN A 220 6.87 -6.99 -1.45
CA ASN A 220 6.27 -7.71 -2.59
C ASN A 220 6.23 -9.23 -2.36
N THR A 221 6.91 -9.73 -1.33
CA THR A 221 6.98 -11.15 -0.96
C THR A 221 5.70 -11.60 -0.21
N PRO A 222 5.19 -12.83 -0.41
CA PRO A 222 5.60 -13.87 -1.37
C PRO A 222 4.90 -13.85 -2.74
N HIS A 223 4.54 -12.68 -3.30
CA HIS A 223 3.89 -12.58 -4.62
C HIS A 223 4.78 -13.13 -5.74
N THR A 224 4.18 -13.56 -6.86
CA THR A 224 4.93 -13.98 -8.05
C THR A 224 5.80 -12.85 -8.65
N PRO A 225 6.93 -13.16 -9.32
CA PRO A 225 7.49 -14.51 -9.55
C PRO A 225 7.99 -15.19 -8.26
N LEU A 226 7.91 -16.52 -8.18
CA LEU A 226 8.27 -17.29 -6.98
C LEU A 226 9.79 -17.55 -6.90
N GLU A 227 10.55 -16.47 -6.88
CA GLU A 227 12.00 -16.47 -6.75
C GLU A 227 12.39 -16.49 -5.28
N THR A 228 13.07 -17.56 -4.86
CA THR A 228 13.39 -17.82 -3.46
C THR A 228 14.78 -17.33 -3.10
N PRO A 229 14.98 -16.82 -1.88
CA PRO A 229 16.32 -16.54 -1.37
C PRO A 229 17.13 -17.84 -1.23
N GLU A 230 18.46 -17.71 -1.28
CA GLU A 230 19.37 -18.86 -1.21
C GLU A 230 19.19 -19.64 0.11
N GLY A 231 19.14 -20.97 0.03
CA GLY A 231 19.09 -21.86 1.20
C GLY A 231 17.71 -22.09 1.82
N TYR A 232 16.70 -21.27 1.51
CA TYR A 232 15.36 -21.40 2.12
C TYR A 232 14.47 -22.47 1.49
N LEU A 233 14.67 -22.80 0.20
CA LEU A 233 13.79 -23.72 -0.53
C LEU A 233 14.00 -25.20 -0.17
N GLU A 234 15.26 -25.62 -0.04
CA GLU A 234 15.65 -27.02 0.14
C GLU A 234 15.01 -27.72 1.36
N PRO A 235 14.90 -27.08 2.54
CA PRO A 235 14.22 -27.69 3.69
C PRO A 235 12.77 -28.10 3.40
N TYR A 236 12.01 -27.25 2.70
CA TYR A 236 10.60 -27.52 2.38
C TYR A 236 10.43 -28.61 1.34
N LEU A 237 11.30 -28.65 0.32
CA LEU A 237 11.31 -29.74 -0.66
C LEU A 237 11.63 -31.09 0.00
N LYS A 238 12.61 -31.13 0.91
CA LYS A 238 12.98 -32.34 1.68
C LYS A 238 11.87 -32.79 2.63
N ALA A 239 11.04 -31.87 3.11
CA ALA A 239 9.85 -32.17 3.90
C ALA A 239 8.67 -32.71 3.06
N GLY A 240 8.81 -32.77 1.73
CA GLY A 240 7.82 -33.37 0.83
C GLY A 240 6.74 -32.41 0.33
N LEU A 241 6.91 -31.10 0.52
CA LEU A 241 6.00 -30.09 -0.02
C LEU A 241 6.15 -30.01 -1.55
N ASN A 242 5.04 -29.72 -2.23
CA ASN A 242 5.09 -29.42 -3.66
C ASN A 242 5.89 -28.12 -3.91
N GLU A 243 6.51 -28.01 -5.08
CA GLU A 243 7.43 -26.92 -5.40
C GLU A 243 6.82 -25.52 -5.22
N THR A 244 5.57 -25.31 -5.62
CA THR A 244 4.90 -24.01 -5.47
C THR A 244 4.78 -23.62 -4.00
N THR A 245 4.26 -24.52 -3.15
CA THR A 245 4.14 -24.26 -1.71
C THR A 245 5.52 -24.12 -1.04
N ALA A 246 6.50 -24.96 -1.42
CA ALA A 246 7.85 -24.89 -0.89
C ALA A 246 8.54 -23.55 -1.18
N ARG A 247 8.38 -23.01 -2.40
CA ARG A 247 8.90 -21.67 -2.76
C ARG A 247 8.23 -20.56 -1.96
N ILE A 248 6.91 -20.61 -1.83
CA ILE A 248 6.17 -19.61 -1.06
C ILE A 248 6.57 -19.64 0.41
N TYR A 249 6.69 -20.82 1.03
CA TYR A 249 7.10 -20.93 2.43
C TYR A 249 8.57 -20.53 2.63
N ALA A 250 9.45 -20.79 1.67
CA ALA A 250 10.81 -20.26 1.67
C ALA A 250 10.86 -18.73 1.67
N MET A 251 10.02 -18.10 0.85
CA MET A 251 9.86 -16.65 0.80
C MET A 251 9.27 -16.09 2.11
N VAL A 252 8.28 -16.76 2.72
CA VAL A 252 7.68 -16.36 4.00
C VAL A 252 8.65 -16.52 5.18
N GLU A 253 9.45 -17.59 5.21
CA GLU A 253 10.47 -17.77 6.24
C GLU A 253 11.56 -16.67 6.16
N ASN A 254 11.92 -16.21 4.96
CA ASN A 254 12.80 -15.05 4.83
C ASN A 254 12.16 -13.74 5.34
N ILE A 255 10.83 -13.56 5.21
CA ILE A 255 10.12 -12.44 5.87
C ILE A 255 10.24 -12.57 7.40
N ASP A 256 10.05 -13.77 7.95
CA ASP A 256 10.16 -14.03 9.39
C ASP A 256 11.55 -13.71 9.95
N ASP A 257 12.61 -14.13 9.25
CA ASP A 257 14.00 -13.82 9.63
C ASP A 257 14.30 -12.32 9.55
N ASN A 258 13.78 -11.62 8.53
CA ASN A 258 13.88 -10.17 8.42
C ASN A 258 13.15 -9.45 9.55
N PHE A 259 11.97 -9.96 9.91
CA PHE A 259 11.19 -9.45 11.01
C PHE A 259 11.93 -9.63 12.34
N ASP A 260 12.52 -10.79 12.61
CA ASP A 260 13.36 -11.03 13.79
C ASP A 260 14.55 -10.06 13.85
N ARG A 261 15.28 -9.90 12.73
CA ARG A 261 16.38 -8.94 12.62
C ARG A 261 15.95 -7.51 12.93
N MET A 262 14.78 -7.10 12.45
CA MET A 262 14.20 -5.78 12.75
C MET A 262 13.84 -5.63 14.23
N LEU A 263 13.22 -6.63 14.85
CA LEU A 263 12.91 -6.59 16.29
C LEU A 263 14.19 -6.49 17.13
N ASN A 264 15.21 -7.28 16.81
CA ASN A 264 16.52 -7.26 17.47
C ASN A 264 17.25 -5.92 17.26
N PHE A 265 17.15 -5.32 16.07
CA PHE A 265 17.66 -3.98 15.79
C PHE A 265 16.98 -2.93 16.67
N LEU A 266 15.64 -2.94 16.76
CA LEU A 266 14.90 -2.00 17.60
C LEU A 266 15.24 -2.13 19.08
N GLU A 267 15.48 -3.35 19.58
CA GLU A 267 15.94 -3.58 20.95
C GLU A 267 17.35 -3.00 21.16
N LYS A 268 18.28 -3.29 20.24
CA LYS A 268 19.66 -2.78 20.30
C LYS A 268 19.75 -1.25 20.25
N GLU A 269 18.88 -0.60 19.48
CA GLU A 269 18.81 0.86 19.39
C GLU A 269 17.96 1.49 20.52
N ASN A 270 17.44 0.69 21.47
CA ASN A 270 16.55 1.11 22.57
C ASN A 270 15.26 1.80 22.08
N LEU A 271 14.75 1.38 20.93
CA LEU A 271 13.52 1.91 20.32
C LEU A 271 12.32 1.00 20.55
N ARG A 272 12.54 -0.27 20.88
CA ARG A 272 11.50 -1.31 20.91
C ARG A 272 10.34 -1.01 21.85
N GLU A 273 10.64 -0.48 23.04
CA GLU A 273 9.60 -0.24 24.06
C GLU A 273 8.54 0.74 23.57
N ASN A 274 8.96 1.84 22.93
CA ASN A 274 8.10 2.92 22.46
C ASN A 274 7.88 2.91 20.93
N THR A 275 7.89 1.73 20.34
CA THR A 275 7.47 1.52 18.94
C THR A 275 6.20 0.69 18.92
N LEU A 276 5.18 1.18 18.22
CA LEU A 276 4.04 0.36 17.82
C LEU A 276 4.41 -0.39 16.54
N ILE A 277 4.33 -1.71 16.60
CA ILE A 277 4.62 -2.61 15.48
C ILE A 277 3.32 -3.28 15.08
N LEU A 278 2.97 -3.20 13.80
CA LEU A 278 1.77 -3.78 13.20
C LEU A 278 2.17 -4.63 12.00
N PHE A 279 1.74 -5.89 11.96
CA PHE A 279 1.98 -6.83 10.87
C PHE A 279 0.66 -7.38 10.34
N PHE A 280 0.44 -7.32 9.02
CA PHE A 280 -0.62 -8.03 8.30
C PHE A 280 -0.23 -8.24 6.82
N THR A 281 -1.17 -8.66 5.97
CA THR A 281 -0.97 -8.88 4.50
C THR A 281 -2.08 -8.21 3.70
N ASP A 282 -1.84 -7.89 2.43
CA ASP A 282 -2.74 -7.09 1.62
C ASP A 282 -3.98 -7.82 1.09
N ASN A 283 -3.93 -9.14 0.94
CA ASN A 283 -5.04 -10.01 0.57
C ASN A 283 -4.74 -11.49 0.88
N GLY A 284 -5.71 -12.36 0.62
CA GLY A 284 -5.53 -13.82 0.70
C GLY A 284 -4.50 -14.39 -0.30
N PRO A 285 -4.20 -15.69 -0.23
CA PRO A 285 -3.14 -16.30 -1.03
C PRO A 285 -3.52 -16.38 -2.51
N GLN A 286 -2.56 -16.23 -3.44
CA GLN A 286 -2.83 -16.43 -4.87
C GLN A 286 -2.86 -17.92 -5.25
N GLN A 287 -1.89 -18.72 -4.80
CA GLN A 287 -1.77 -20.16 -5.10
C GLN A 287 -2.41 -21.02 -4.00
N ARG A 288 -2.90 -22.21 -4.37
CA ARG A 288 -3.50 -23.15 -3.42
C ARG A 288 -2.45 -23.72 -2.46
N ARG A 289 -2.74 -23.67 -1.16
CA ARG A 289 -1.93 -24.20 -0.04
C ARG A 289 -2.77 -24.21 1.24
N TYR A 290 -2.16 -24.44 2.40
CA TYR A 290 -2.85 -24.44 3.68
C TYR A 290 -3.53 -23.09 3.97
N THR A 291 -4.84 -23.08 4.24
CA THR A 291 -5.63 -21.85 4.43
C THR A 291 -6.07 -21.60 5.87
N GLY A 292 -5.69 -22.46 6.82
CA GLY A 292 -6.23 -22.43 8.19
C GLY A 292 -7.74 -22.71 8.24
N GLY A 293 -8.24 -23.51 7.29
CA GLY A 293 -9.65 -23.91 7.19
C GLY A 293 -10.58 -22.86 6.55
N LEU A 294 -10.02 -21.81 5.94
CA LEU A 294 -10.80 -20.76 5.26
C LEU A 294 -11.07 -21.12 3.78
N GLN A 295 -12.22 -20.67 3.27
CA GLN A 295 -12.64 -20.87 1.88
C GLN A 295 -12.19 -19.73 0.97
N GLY A 296 -11.84 -20.05 -0.28
CA GLY A 296 -11.44 -19.04 -1.27
C GLY A 296 -9.98 -18.59 -1.10
N ARG A 297 -9.61 -17.61 -1.92
CA ARG A 297 -8.22 -17.14 -2.12
C ARG A 297 -8.25 -15.73 -2.73
N LYS A 298 -7.09 -15.15 -3.07
CA LYS A 298 -6.99 -13.85 -3.76
C LYS A 298 -8.07 -13.68 -4.86
N ALA A 299 -8.62 -12.48 -4.96
CA ALA A 299 -9.74 -12.06 -5.80
C ALA A 299 -11.13 -12.62 -5.43
N SER A 300 -11.24 -13.45 -4.38
CA SER A 300 -12.53 -13.92 -3.86
C SER A 300 -12.95 -13.14 -2.61
N VAL A 301 -14.26 -12.92 -2.46
CA VAL A 301 -14.85 -12.36 -1.24
C VAL A 301 -15.11 -13.40 -0.13
N TYR A 302 -14.80 -14.68 -0.33
CA TYR A 302 -14.79 -15.68 0.74
C TYR A 302 -13.65 -15.42 1.75
N GLU A 303 -13.76 -15.91 2.99
CA GLU A 303 -12.86 -15.63 4.12
C GLU A 303 -11.38 -15.80 3.76
N GLY A 304 -11.02 -16.84 3.01
CA GLY A 304 -9.64 -17.09 2.58
C GLY A 304 -9.07 -16.06 1.61
N GLY A 305 -9.91 -15.24 0.95
CA GLY A 305 -9.48 -14.13 0.09
C GLY A 305 -9.33 -12.78 0.81
N ILE A 306 -10.01 -12.60 1.95
CA ILE A 306 -10.15 -11.28 2.61
C ILE A 306 -9.75 -11.27 4.09
N ARG A 307 -9.70 -12.41 4.77
CA ARG A 307 -9.33 -12.52 6.17
C ARG A 307 -7.86 -12.90 6.28
N VAL A 308 -7.10 -12.14 7.04
CA VAL A 308 -5.64 -12.22 7.06
C VAL A 308 -5.06 -12.25 8.48
N PRO A 309 -3.81 -12.72 8.69
CA PRO A 309 -3.09 -12.49 9.93
C PRO A 309 -3.02 -10.99 10.23
N CYS A 310 -3.20 -10.63 11.49
CA CYS A 310 -2.98 -9.26 11.96
C CYS A 310 -2.50 -9.31 13.41
N PHE A 311 -1.27 -8.84 13.63
CA PHE A 311 -0.59 -8.86 14.92
C PHE A 311 -0.12 -7.46 15.29
N VAL A 312 -0.29 -7.09 16.57
CA VAL A 312 0.08 -5.75 17.08
C VAL A 312 0.85 -5.87 18.38
N GLN A 313 1.91 -5.08 18.51
CA GLN A 313 2.57 -4.87 19.79
C GLN A 313 2.98 -3.42 20.00
N TRP A 314 2.90 -2.96 21.24
CA TRP A 314 3.47 -1.70 21.69
C TRP A 314 3.81 -1.85 23.17
N GLN A 315 5.03 -2.29 23.49
CA GLN A 315 5.42 -2.74 24.84
C GLN A 315 5.17 -1.67 25.92
N LYS A 316 5.30 -0.38 25.59
CA LYS A 316 5.00 0.73 26.52
C LYS A 316 3.53 0.78 26.95
N GLN A 317 2.58 0.45 26.07
CA GLN A 317 1.14 0.65 26.31
C GLN A 317 0.32 -0.65 26.39
N PHE A 318 0.64 -1.66 25.58
CA PHE A 318 -0.06 -2.94 25.54
C PHE A 318 0.72 -3.95 26.40
N LYS A 319 0.34 -4.08 27.67
CA LYS A 319 1.10 -4.84 28.68
C LYS A 319 0.74 -6.31 28.76
N GLN A 320 -0.39 -6.73 28.18
CA GLN A 320 -0.84 -8.11 28.23
C GLN A 320 -1.15 -8.61 26.82
N PRO A 321 -0.73 -9.84 26.48
CA PRO A 321 -1.17 -10.48 25.27
C PRO A 321 -2.68 -10.64 25.26
N GLN A 322 -3.27 -10.55 24.08
CA GLN A 322 -4.72 -10.71 23.91
C GLN A 322 -5.04 -11.29 22.54
N VAL A 323 -6.14 -12.03 22.50
CA VAL A 323 -6.68 -12.58 21.26
C VAL A 323 -8.11 -12.08 21.15
N THR A 324 -8.41 -11.30 20.11
CA THR A 324 -9.75 -10.75 19.87
C THR A 324 -10.36 -11.30 18.59
N ASP A 325 -11.66 -11.59 18.65
CA ASP A 325 -12.50 -11.98 17.52
C ASP A 325 -13.38 -10.84 17.01
N THR A 326 -13.23 -9.64 17.57
CA THR A 326 -13.95 -8.43 17.11
C THR A 326 -13.52 -8.12 15.68
N ILE A 327 -14.48 -7.89 14.79
CA ILE A 327 -14.16 -7.62 13.39
C ILE A 327 -13.42 -6.30 13.22
N ALA A 328 -12.33 -6.34 12.46
CA ALA A 328 -11.44 -5.21 12.14
C ALA A 328 -11.13 -5.19 10.64
N ALA A 329 -10.75 -4.05 10.09
CA ALA A 329 -10.34 -3.95 8.70
C ALA A 329 -9.18 -2.97 8.51
N HIS A 330 -8.45 -3.10 7.41
CA HIS A 330 -7.39 -2.19 6.99
C HIS A 330 -7.78 -0.70 6.97
N ILE A 331 -9.03 -0.35 6.64
CA ILE A 331 -9.54 1.04 6.73
C ILE A 331 -9.47 1.62 8.15
N ASP A 332 -9.45 0.77 9.18
CA ASP A 332 -9.39 1.18 10.57
C ASP A 332 -7.96 1.63 10.99
N ILE A 333 -6.94 1.28 10.22
CA ILE A 333 -5.54 1.48 10.62
C ILE A 333 -5.15 2.95 10.60
N ALA A 334 -5.45 3.69 9.52
CA ALA A 334 -5.14 5.12 9.46
C ALA A 334 -5.74 5.92 10.63
N PRO A 335 -7.06 5.89 10.90
CA PRO A 335 -7.63 6.62 12.04
C PRO A 335 -7.05 6.17 13.39
N THR A 336 -6.74 4.88 13.55
CA THR A 336 -6.12 4.37 14.78
C THR A 336 -4.74 4.97 15.02
N LEU A 337 -3.89 4.96 13.99
CA LEU A 337 -2.52 5.44 14.09
C LEU A 337 -2.48 6.96 14.26
N LEU A 338 -3.39 7.71 13.62
CA LEU A 338 -3.51 9.15 13.84
C LEU A 338 -3.92 9.49 15.28
N GLU A 339 -4.87 8.75 15.86
CA GLU A 339 -5.24 8.90 17.28
C GLU A 339 -4.04 8.62 18.20
N ILE A 340 -3.30 7.54 17.94
CA ILE A 340 -2.11 7.15 18.71
C ILE A 340 -1.00 8.21 18.64
N CYS A 341 -0.81 8.81 17.46
CA CYS A 341 0.23 9.82 17.23
C CYS A 341 -0.20 11.22 17.66
N GLY A 342 -1.48 11.42 18.00
CA GLY A 342 -2.06 12.74 18.29
C GLY A 342 -2.10 13.65 17.06
N ALA A 343 -2.18 13.07 15.86
CA ALA A 343 -2.30 13.82 14.61
C ALA A 343 -3.76 14.16 14.33
N THR A 344 -4.02 15.37 13.82
CA THR A 344 -5.38 15.85 13.53
C THR A 344 -5.73 15.54 12.07
N PRO A 345 -6.78 14.74 11.79
CA PRO A 345 -7.20 14.47 10.42
C PRO A 345 -7.93 15.65 9.78
N ASP A 346 -7.99 15.67 8.44
CA ASP A 346 -8.81 16.64 7.70
C ASP A 346 -10.29 16.22 7.77
N VAL A 347 -11.12 17.11 8.31
CA VAL A 347 -12.55 16.85 8.49
C VAL A 347 -13.36 16.85 7.18
N SER A 348 -12.80 17.38 6.08
CA SER A 348 -13.42 17.34 4.75
C SER A 348 -13.30 15.98 4.06
N LEU A 349 -12.38 15.13 4.52
CA LEU A 349 -12.19 13.77 4.03
C LEU A 349 -12.44 12.78 5.19
N PRO A 350 -13.72 12.57 5.58
CA PRO A 350 -14.04 11.70 6.70
C PRO A 350 -13.55 10.27 6.44
N PHE A 351 -13.01 9.62 7.46
CA PHE A 351 -12.65 8.21 7.40
C PHE A 351 -13.89 7.33 7.36
N ASP A 352 -13.83 6.24 6.60
CA ASP A 352 -14.81 5.15 6.67
C ASP A 352 -14.44 4.14 7.78
N GLY A 353 -13.15 4.08 8.15
CA GLY A 353 -12.65 3.28 9.26
C GLY A 353 -12.93 3.87 10.65
N LYS A 354 -12.77 3.03 11.67
CA LYS A 354 -12.90 3.39 13.08
C LYS A 354 -11.66 3.03 13.86
N SER A 355 -11.23 3.87 14.79
CA SER A 355 -10.04 3.57 15.60
C SER A 355 -10.19 2.27 16.41
N LEU A 356 -9.15 1.44 16.37
CA LEU A 356 -8.99 0.20 17.12
C LEU A 356 -8.30 0.43 18.46
N LEU A 357 -7.90 1.66 18.80
CA LEU A 357 -7.10 1.92 20.01
C LEU A 357 -7.80 1.45 21.28
N SER A 358 -9.12 1.67 21.38
CA SER A 358 -9.90 1.21 22.54
C SER A 358 -9.89 -0.32 22.64
N LEU A 359 -10.08 -1.01 21.51
CA LEU A 359 -10.01 -2.47 21.44
C LEU A 359 -8.61 -2.97 21.82
N TRP A 360 -7.55 -2.36 21.31
CA TRP A 360 -6.18 -2.73 21.61
C TRP A 360 -5.76 -2.44 23.05
N LYS A 361 -6.41 -1.49 23.73
CA LYS A 361 -6.26 -1.27 25.18
C LYS A 361 -7.10 -2.24 26.03
N GLY A 362 -7.80 -3.20 25.42
CA GLY A 362 -8.69 -4.14 26.13
C GLY A 362 -9.97 -3.48 26.64
N MET A 363 -10.34 -2.32 26.11
CA MET A 363 -11.55 -1.60 26.52
C MET A 363 -12.76 -2.02 25.67
N PRO A 364 -13.98 -1.96 26.23
CA PRO A 364 -15.20 -2.22 25.47
C PRO A 364 -15.28 -1.36 24.20
N SER A 365 -15.59 -1.99 23.08
CA SER A 365 -15.71 -1.33 21.77
C SER A 365 -17.05 -1.69 21.11
N PRO A 366 -18.20 -1.26 21.68
CA PRO A 366 -19.53 -1.65 21.21
C PRO A 366 -19.77 -1.26 19.75
N GLU A 367 -19.25 -0.11 19.32
CA GLU A 367 -19.36 0.35 17.94
C GLU A 367 -18.65 -0.55 16.92
N LEU A 368 -17.52 -1.16 17.30
CA LEU A 368 -16.82 -2.12 16.46
C LEU A 368 -17.57 -3.46 16.42
N ARG A 369 -18.19 -3.84 17.55
CA ARG A 369 -18.99 -5.08 17.67
C ARG A 369 -20.32 -5.03 16.90
N SER A 370 -20.94 -3.85 16.78
CA SER A 370 -22.25 -3.70 16.14
C SER A 370 -22.19 -3.31 14.66
N ARG A 371 -21.00 -3.09 14.10
CA ARG A 371 -20.86 -2.61 12.71
C ARG A 371 -21.04 -3.72 11.69
N LYS A 372 -21.18 -3.29 10.43
CA LYS A 372 -21.00 -4.10 9.23
C LYS A 372 -19.79 -3.58 8.46
N LEU A 373 -19.00 -4.49 7.92
CA LEU A 373 -17.93 -4.21 6.97
C LEU A 373 -18.42 -4.59 5.57
N PHE A 374 -17.99 -3.83 4.57
CA PHE A 374 -18.35 -4.00 3.18
C PHE A 374 -17.08 -4.19 2.38
N LEU A 375 -17.04 -5.20 1.52
CA LEU A 375 -15.91 -5.44 0.63
C LEU A 375 -16.44 -5.87 -0.73
N GLN A 376 -15.83 -5.34 -1.78
CA GLN A 376 -16.13 -5.68 -3.16
C GLN A 376 -14.83 -5.65 -3.96
N CYS A 377 -14.72 -6.48 -5.00
CA CYS A 377 -13.70 -6.27 -6.02
C CYS A 377 -14.16 -6.75 -7.39
N HIS A 378 -13.68 -6.11 -8.44
CA HIS A 378 -14.02 -6.42 -9.82
C HIS A 378 -12.87 -6.05 -10.76
N ARG A 379 -13.04 -6.43 -12.03
CA ARG A 379 -12.26 -5.91 -13.16
C ARG A 379 -13.06 -4.82 -13.88
N GLY A 380 -12.36 -4.00 -14.68
CA GLY A 380 -12.95 -2.84 -15.34
C GLY A 380 -12.94 -1.56 -14.50
N LEU A 381 -13.21 -0.42 -15.15
CA LEU A 381 -13.18 0.91 -14.55
C LEU A 381 -14.55 1.41 -14.08
N THR A 382 -15.59 0.58 -14.17
CA THR A 382 -16.94 0.92 -13.72
C THR A 382 -17.35 -0.06 -12.61
N PRO A 383 -17.75 0.42 -11.42
CA PRO A 383 -18.28 -0.46 -10.40
C PRO A 383 -19.68 -0.98 -10.76
N HIS A 384 -19.85 -2.30 -10.72
CA HIS A 384 -21.15 -2.95 -10.91
C HIS A 384 -21.73 -3.40 -9.57
N ARG A 385 -23.04 -3.15 -9.39
CA ARG A 385 -23.76 -3.54 -8.17
C ARG A 385 -23.79 -5.07 -8.03
N TYR A 386 -23.60 -5.54 -6.80
CA TYR A 386 -23.53 -6.93 -6.33
C TYR A 386 -22.36 -7.77 -6.86
N GLN A 387 -21.52 -7.25 -7.76
CA GLN A 387 -20.45 -8.03 -8.36
C GLN A 387 -19.40 -8.38 -7.31
N ASN A 388 -19.22 -9.67 -7.03
CA ASN A 388 -18.18 -10.21 -6.14
C ASN A 388 -18.02 -9.36 -4.87
N ALA A 389 -19.11 -9.28 -4.10
CA ALA A 389 -19.25 -8.40 -2.94
C ALA A 389 -19.63 -9.19 -1.68
N THR A 390 -19.36 -8.62 -0.52
CA THR A 390 -19.73 -9.21 0.77
C THR A 390 -20.03 -8.16 1.83
N VAL A 391 -20.93 -8.51 2.75
CA VAL A 391 -21.24 -7.75 3.96
C VAL A 391 -20.96 -8.62 5.17
N ILE A 392 -20.11 -8.15 6.08
CA ILE A 392 -19.64 -8.92 7.23
C ILE A 392 -20.05 -8.21 8.51
N SER A 393 -20.76 -8.90 9.38
CA SER A 393 -21.03 -8.47 10.75
C SER A 393 -20.22 -9.31 11.75
N GLN A 394 -20.41 -9.03 13.05
CA GLN A 394 -19.78 -9.83 14.10
C GLN A 394 -20.21 -11.30 14.08
N GLN A 395 -21.41 -11.64 13.60
CA GLN A 395 -21.89 -13.03 13.53
C GLN A 395 -22.03 -13.52 12.08
N PHE A 396 -22.82 -12.82 11.28
CA PHE A 396 -23.19 -13.26 9.94
C PHE A 396 -22.36 -12.60 8.86
N LYS A 397 -22.23 -13.29 7.73
CA LYS A 397 -21.66 -12.78 6.49
C LYS A 397 -22.57 -13.11 5.31
N LEU A 398 -22.88 -12.10 4.51
CA LEU A 398 -23.56 -12.26 3.22
C LEU A 398 -22.53 -12.20 2.09
N VAL A 399 -22.57 -13.14 1.16
CA VAL A 399 -21.76 -13.19 -0.06
C VAL A 399 -22.68 -13.01 -1.27
N LEU A 400 -22.29 -12.11 -2.18
CA LEU A 400 -23.06 -11.70 -3.35
C LEU A 400 -22.26 -11.96 -4.62
N HIS A 401 -22.81 -12.79 -5.50
CA HIS A 401 -22.23 -13.16 -6.80
C HIS A 401 -20.71 -13.42 -6.77
N PRO A 402 -20.25 -14.36 -5.94
CA PRO A 402 -18.83 -14.68 -5.84
C PRO A 402 -18.29 -15.22 -7.17
N ASN A 403 -16.97 -15.13 -7.36
CA ASN A 403 -16.26 -15.63 -8.55
C ASN A 403 -16.56 -14.87 -9.85
N THR A 404 -17.14 -13.66 -9.76
CA THR A 404 -17.40 -12.77 -10.91
C THR A 404 -16.33 -11.69 -11.07
N PHE A 405 -15.19 -11.81 -10.38
CA PHE A 405 -14.08 -10.85 -10.42
C PHE A 405 -13.59 -10.58 -11.85
N SER A 406 -13.47 -11.63 -12.67
CA SER A 406 -12.94 -11.54 -14.04
C SER A 406 -13.94 -10.97 -15.06
N ASP A 407 -15.20 -10.76 -14.68
CA ASP A 407 -16.26 -10.32 -15.59
C ASP A 407 -16.25 -8.79 -15.69
N GLU A 408 -15.58 -8.22 -16.70
CA GLU A 408 -15.54 -6.76 -16.89
C GLU A 408 -16.92 -6.15 -17.20
N GLU A 409 -17.82 -6.92 -17.85
CA GLU A 409 -19.20 -6.52 -18.11
C GLU A 409 -20.18 -7.36 -17.29
N PHE A 410 -20.33 -7.03 -16.01
CA PHE A 410 -21.24 -7.74 -15.12
C PHE A 410 -22.67 -7.21 -15.22
N SER A 411 -23.64 -8.12 -15.44
CA SER A 411 -25.07 -7.83 -15.49
C SER A 411 -25.83 -8.56 -14.39
N THR A 412 -26.57 -7.82 -13.57
CA THR A 412 -27.43 -8.39 -12.52
C THR A 412 -28.68 -9.09 -13.05
N LYS A 413 -28.84 -9.21 -14.39
CA LYS A 413 -29.95 -9.95 -15.02
C LYS A 413 -29.73 -11.47 -15.03
N SER A 414 -28.51 -11.94 -14.79
CA SER A 414 -28.24 -13.35 -14.49
C SER A 414 -28.58 -13.70 -13.04
N LEU A 415 -28.80 -14.98 -12.75
CA LEU A 415 -29.14 -15.53 -11.43
C LEU A 415 -28.41 -14.82 -10.28
N GLN A 416 -29.18 -14.30 -9.31
CA GLN A 416 -28.63 -13.73 -8.09
C GLN A 416 -28.15 -14.83 -7.16
N VAL A 417 -26.83 -14.95 -7.02
CA VAL A 417 -26.23 -15.85 -6.03
C VAL A 417 -26.04 -15.07 -4.74
N GLN A 418 -26.79 -15.47 -3.72
CA GLN A 418 -26.70 -14.92 -2.37
C GLN A 418 -26.48 -16.07 -1.39
N GLU A 419 -25.40 -15.98 -0.61
CA GLU A 419 -25.03 -17.00 0.37
C GLU A 419 -24.88 -16.32 1.74
N LEU A 420 -25.48 -16.91 2.78
CA LEU A 420 -25.42 -16.38 4.13
C LEU A 420 -24.74 -17.39 5.05
N TYR A 421 -23.76 -16.95 5.83
CA TYR A 421 -22.99 -17.81 6.74
C TYR A 421 -22.97 -17.26 8.16
N ASP A 422 -23.09 -18.11 9.16
CA ASP A 422 -22.77 -17.78 10.55
C ASP A 422 -21.29 -18.08 10.84
N LEU A 423 -20.46 -17.03 10.85
CA LEU A 423 -19.01 -17.15 11.01
C LEU A 423 -18.58 -17.52 12.44
N THR A 424 -19.49 -17.49 13.42
CA THR A 424 -19.19 -17.94 14.78
C THR A 424 -19.18 -19.46 14.91
N GLN A 425 -19.89 -20.14 14.00
CA GLN A 425 -19.99 -21.60 13.95
C GLN A 425 -19.28 -22.19 12.72
N ASP A 426 -19.21 -21.42 11.63
CA ASP A 426 -18.75 -21.88 10.33
C ASP A 426 -17.80 -20.87 9.67
N ARG A 427 -16.58 -20.78 10.21
CA ARG A 427 -15.50 -19.96 9.62
C ARG A 427 -15.06 -20.40 8.22
N GLY A 428 -15.47 -21.59 7.79
CA GLY A 428 -15.10 -22.17 6.51
C GLY A 428 -16.16 -21.96 5.43
N GLU A 429 -17.28 -21.28 5.74
CA GLU A 429 -18.36 -20.95 4.80
C GLU A 429 -18.95 -22.17 4.07
N LYS A 430 -19.17 -23.26 4.82
CA LYS A 430 -19.65 -24.56 4.29
C LYS A 430 -21.17 -24.69 4.30
N ASN A 431 -21.86 -24.02 5.22
CA ASN A 431 -23.28 -24.18 5.49
C ASN A 431 -24.03 -22.90 5.11
N ASN A 432 -24.54 -22.83 3.88
CA ASN A 432 -25.33 -21.70 3.41
C ASN A 432 -26.71 -21.66 4.10
N LEU A 433 -27.00 -20.56 4.80
CA LEU A 433 -28.22 -20.30 5.55
C LEU A 433 -29.24 -19.41 4.82
N ALA A 434 -28.94 -18.96 3.59
CA ALA A 434 -29.74 -17.96 2.89
C ALA A 434 -31.22 -18.37 2.72
N GLU A 435 -31.48 -19.64 2.38
CA GLU A 435 -32.85 -20.16 2.20
C GLU A 435 -33.65 -20.21 3.51
N THR A 436 -32.97 -20.41 4.65
CA THR A 436 -33.62 -20.56 5.97
C THR A 436 -33.71 -19.24 6.74
N HIS A 437 -32.98 -18.20 6.32
CA HIS A 437 -32.95 -16.88 6.96
C HIS A 437 -33.15 -15.75 5.94
N PRO A 438 -34.26 -15.72 5.18
CA PRO A 438 -34.49 -14.72 4.13
C PRO A 438 -34.55 -13.28 4.68
N ASP A 439 -35.00 -13.09 5.92
CA ASP A 439 -35.05 -11.77 6.56
C ASP A 439 -33.64 -11.18 6.78
N LEU A 440 -32.68 -12.01 7.20
CA LEU A 440 -31.28 -11.58 7.37
C LEU A 440 -30.62 -11.29 6.01
N VAL A 441 -30.91 -12.11 5.00
CA VAL A 441 -30.45 -11.87 3.62
C VAL A 441 -30.97 -10.52 3.13
N HIS A 442 -32.25 -10.20 3.36
CA HIS A 442 -32.83 -8.92 3.00
C HIS A 442 -32.16 -7.75 3.74
N GLU A 443 -31.97 -7.87 5.06
CA GLU A 443 -31.31 -6.85 5.88
C GLU A 443 -29.87 -6.55 5.39
N PHE A 444 -29.08 -7.59 5.14
CA PHE A 444 -27.70 -7.44 4.69
C PHE A 444 -27.63 -6.92 3.26
N THR A 445 -28.52 -7.36 2.38
CA THR A 445 -28.61 -6.85 1.01
C THR A 445 -28.97 -5.37 1.00
N LYS A 446 -29.92 -4.95 1.85
CA LYS A 446 -30.28 -3.53 1.98
C LYS A 446 -29.10 -2.69 2.48
N ALA A 447 -28.37 -3.19 3.48
CA ALA A 447 -27.17 -2.52 3.97
C ALA A 447 -26.08 -2.40 2.89
N TYR A 448 -25.89 -3.43 2.07
CA TYR A 448 -25.00 -3.40 0.92
C TYR A 448 -25.42 -2.33 -0.09
N GLU A 449 -26.71 -2.26 -0.44
CA GLU A 449 -27.23 -1.30 -1.42
C GLU A 449 -27.02 0.14 -0.97
N ASP A 450 -27.20 0.42 0.32
CA ASP A 450 -26.96 1.74 0.90
C ASP A 450 -25.48 2.13 0.84
N TRP A 451 -24.59 1.21 1.22
CA TRP A 451 -23.15 1.41 1.08
C TRP A 451 -22.74 1.62 -0.38
N PHE A 452 -23.22 0.78 -1.30
CA PHE A 452 -22.86 0.88 -2.72
C PHE A 452 -23.36 2.18 -3.35
N ALA A 453 -24.55 2.65 -2.98
CA ALA A 453 -25.08 3.93 -3.45
C ALA A 453 -24.22 5.11 -2.96
N ASP A 454 -23.77 5.07 -1.72
CA ASP A 454 -22.86 6.07 -1.13
C ASP A 454 -21.48 6.05 -1.81
N MET A 455 -20.88 4.87 -2.00
CA MET A 455 -19.62 4.73 -2.74
C MET A 455 -19.74 5.27 -4.17
N LYS A 456 -20.81 4.92 -4.88
CA LYS A 456 -21.06 5.38 -6.25
C LYS A 456 -21.28 6.89 -6.36
N ALA A 457 -21.84 7.52 -5.32
CA ALA A 457 -22.04 8.97 -5.28
C ALA A 457 -20.75 9.74 -4.99
N SER A 458 -19.69 9.08 -4.52
CA SER A 458 -18.45 9.72 -4.10
C SER A 458 -17.54 10.19 -5.25
N ARG A 459 -17.62 9.55 -6.42
CA ARG A 459 -16.80 9.87 -7.60
C ARG A 459 -17.45 9.37 -8.90
N ASP A 460 -17.00 9.89 -10.03
CA ASP A 460 -17.28 9.38 -11.37
C ASP A 460 -16.37 8.22 -11.82
N PHE A 461 -15.40 7.81 -10.98
CA PHE A 461 -14.44 6.72 -11.22
C PHE A 461 -13.49 6.93 -12.40
N THR A 462 -13.35 8.17 -12.87
CA THR A 462 -12.32 8.52 -13.86
C THR A 462 -10.93 8.29 -13.25
N PRO A 463 -10.01 7.57 -13.93
CA PRO A 463 -8.64 7.43 -13.46
C PRO A 463 -7.93 8.78 -13.32
N GLU A 464 -7.10 8.91 -12.28
CA GLU A 464 -6.29 10.11 -12.05
C GLU A 464 -5.35 10.43 -13.23
N ASN A 465 -5.05 11.70 -13.46
CA ASN A 465 -4.18 12.13 -14.54
C ASN A 465 -2.69 12.05 -14.14
N ILE A 466 -1.86 11.62 -15.09
CA ILE A 466 -0.40 11.73 -14.96
C ILE A 466 0.05 13.16 -15.29
N GLY A 467 0.75 13.81 -14.38
CA GLY A 467 1.20 15.20 -14.50
C GLY A 467 2.47 15.36 -15.34
N LEU A 468 2.31 15.59 -16.64
CA LEU A 468 3.43 15.74 -17.57
C LEU A 468 4.17 17.08 -17.43
N GLY A 469 5.49 16.98 -17.32
CA GLY A 469 6.36 18.13 -17.15
C GLY A 469 6.23 18.76 -15.78
N ALA A 470 5.91 18.00 -14.73
CA ALA A 470 6.10 18.42 -13.36
C ALA A 470 7.57 18.80 -13.09
N LYS A 471 7.83 19.59 -12.03
CA LYS A 471 9.22 19.79 -11.58
C LYS A 471 9.71 18.62 -10.74
N ALA A 472 8.81 18.00 -10.00
CA ALA A 472 9.08 16.85 -9.15
C ALA A 472 9.29 15.55 -9.95
N GLU A 473 8.78 15.50 -11.19
CA GLU A 473 9.00 14.43 -12.16
C GLU A 473 9.26 15.07 -13.55
N PRO A 474 10.52 15.39 -13.88
CA PRO A 474 10.86 16.00 -15.17
C PRO A 474 10.74 15.03 -16.35
N VAL A 475 10.89 13.73 -16.06
CA VAL A 475 10.81 12.60 -17.00
C VAL A 475 9.68 11.69 -16.54
N ALA A 476 8.62 11.57 -17.35
CA ALA A 476 7.50 10.68 -17.05
C ALA A 476 7.54 9.45 -17.98
N ILE A 477 7.46 8.26 -17.40
CA ILE A 477 7.28 7.01 -18.14
C ILE A 477 5.79 6.72 -18.16
N LEU A 478 5.21 6.60 -19.36
CA LEU A 478 3.83 6.21 -19.57
C LEU A 478 3.78 4.74 -19.96
N ASN A 479 3.34 3.90 -19.03
CA ASN A 479 3.23 2.47 -19.27
C ASN A 479 1.84 2.11 -19.80
N ARG A 480 1.79 1.40 -20.92
CA ARG A 480 0.51 1.04 -21.54
C ARG A 480 -0.32 0.13 -20.63
N TYR A 481 0.27 -0.92 -20.06
CA TYR A 481 -0.41 -1.91 -19.23
C TYR A 481 -0.91 -1.32 -17.90
N GLN A 482 -0.06 -0.56 -17.22
CA GLN A 482 -0.27 -0.07 -15.87
C GLN A 482 -1.12 1.20 -15.86
N ASP A 483 -0.82 2.16 -16.74
CA ASP A 483 -1.36 3.52 -16.66
C ASP A 483 -2.44 3.80 -17.69
N GLY A 484 -2.47 2.99 -18.75
CA GLY A 484 -3.32 3.18 -19.91
C GLY A 484 -4.81 3.00 -19.63
N GLN A 485 -5.62 3.75 -20.36
CA GLN A 485 -7.07 3.56 -20.40
C GLN A 485 -7.44 2.59 -21.53
N TYR A 486 -8.41 1.72 -21.22
CA TYR A 486 -8.88 0.68 -22.12
C TYR A 486 -10.40 0.67 -22.21
N ASN A 487 -10.89 0.37 -23.40
CA ASN A 487 -12.31 0.18 -23.68
C ASN A 487 -12.48 -1.12 -24.48
N LEU A 488 -13.21 -2.10 -23.92
CA LEU A 488 -13.38 -3.44 -24.51
C LEU A 488 -12.03 -4.08 -24.93
N GLY A 489 -11.00 -3.92 -24.12
CA GLY A 489 -9.64 -4.43 -24.39
C GLY A 489 -8.80 -3.60 -25.37
N VAL A 490 -9.36 -2.56 -25.99
CA VAL A 490 -8.65 -1.64 -26.89
C VAL A 490 -8.02 -0.51 -26.08
N PHE A 491 -6.73 -0.27 -26.28
CA PHE A 491 -6.02 0.84 -25.65
C PHE A 491 -6.37 2.17 -26.32
N GLU A 492 -6.80 3.14 -25.52
CA GLU A 492 -7.27 4.45 -25.99
C GLU A 492 -6.25 5.59 -25.75
N GLY A 493 -5.27 5.37 -24.87
CA GLY A 493 -4.28 6.36 -24.48
C GLY A 493 -4.05 6.41 -22.97
N TRP A 494 -3.21 7.34 -22.53
CA TRP A 494 -2.96 7.64 -21.12
C TRP A 494 -3.75 8.89 -20.69
N PRO A 495 -4.48 8.84 -19.57
CA PRO A 495 -5.00 10.04 -18.91
C PRO A 495 -3.82 10.89 -18.40
N VAL A 496 -3.65 12.09 -18.97
CA VAL A 496 -2.55 12.98 -18.61
C VAL A 496 -3.03 14.42 -18.42
N GLU A 497 -2.34 15.15 -17.56
CA GLU A 497 -2.38 16.60 -17.50
C GLU A 497 -1.01 17.18 -17.87
N VAL A 498 -0.94 17.88 -19.00
CA VAL A 498 0.24 18.65 -19.38
C VAL A 498 0.28 19.91 -18.54
N LEU A 499 1.02 19.86 -17.42
CA LEU A 499 1.14 20.97 -16.46
C LEU A 499 1.87 22.18 -17.06
N ARG A 500 2.91 21.92 -17.88
CA ARG A 500 3.71 22.94 -18.57
C ARG A 500 3.81 22.66 -20.06
N GLY A 501 2.93 23.27 -20.85
CA GLY A 501 3.02 23.20 -22.32
C GLY A 501 4.40 23.62 -22.86
N GLY A 502 4.80 23.08 -24.00
CA GLY A 502 6.13 23.33 -24.56
C GLY A 502 6.66 22.18 -25.40
N LYS A 503 7.99 22.09 -25.51
CA LYS A 503 8.65 21.00 -26.23
C LYS A 503 8.95 19.86 -25.26
N TYR A 504 8.67 18.65 -25.71
CA TYR A 504 8.97 17.42 -25.01
C TYR A 504 9.86 16.55 -25.90
N GLN A 505 10.78 15.84 -25.28
CA GLN A 505 11.50 14.74 -25.88
C GLN A 505 10.67 13.48 -25.62
N LEU A 506 10.14 12.89 -26.68
CA LEU A 506 9.48 11.59 -26.67
C LEU A 506 10.52 10.52 -26.98
N THR A 507 10.61 9.47 -26.15
CA THR A 507 11.42 8.28 -26.41
C THR A 507 10.51 7.04 -26.41
N LEU A 508 10.60 6.23 -27.46
CA LEU A 508 9.93 4.93 -27.52
C LEU A 508 10.73 3.90 -26.71
N LEU A 509 10.07 3.19 -25.80
CA LEU A 509 10.71 2.23 -24.89
C LEU A 509 10.60 0.77 -25.35
N SER A 510 10.09 0.51 -26.56
CA SER A 510 10.06 -0.84 -27.12
C SER A 510 11.43 -1.24 -27.67
N ASP A 511 11.78 -2.52 -27.53
CA ASP A 511 12.99 -3.07 -28.13
C ASP A 511 12.86 -3.26 -29.65
N ASP A 512 11.62 -3.40 -30.14
CA ASP A 512 11.28 -3.70 -31.54
C ASP A 512 10.75 -2.46 -32.26
N ILE A 513 11.64 -1.49 -32.49
CA ILE A 513 11.33 -0.26 -33.24
C ILE A 513 11.56 -0.52 -34.74
N PRO A 514 10.58 -0.27 -35.61
CA PRO A 514 10.72 -0.55 -37.03
C PRO A 514 11.81 0.31 -37.68
N GLU A 515 12.43 -0.19 -38.75
CA GLU A 515 13.50 0.53 -39.47
C GLU A 515 12.94 1.79 -40.16
N THR A 516 11.71 1.70 -40.64
CA THR A 516 10.95 2.77 -41.30
C THR A 516 9.53 2.84 -40.75
N GLY A 517 8.73 3.83 -41.16
CA GLY A 517 7.35 4.00 -40.69
C GLY A 517 7.11 5.36 -40.06
N LYS A 518 6.13 5.46 -39.18
CA LYS A 518 5.78 6.72 -38.48
C LYS A 518 5.44 6.47 -37.02
N VAL A 519 5.79 7.44 -36.18
CA VAL A 519 5.19 7.63 -34.85
C VAL A 519 4.02 8.57 -34.99
N PHE A 520 2.88 8.19 -34.46
CA PHE A 520 1.66 8.98 -34.39
C PHE A 520 1.43 9.47 -32.97
N ILE A 521 0.93 10.70 -32.84
CA ILE A 521 0.65 11.34 -31.56
C ILE A 521 -0.70 12.01 -31.66
N ARG A 522 -1.65 11.57 -30.84
CA ARG A 522 -2.96 12.20 -30.69
C ARG A 522 -3.04 12.91 -29.35
N TRP A 523 -3.23 14.23 -29.40
CA TRP A 523 -3.40 15.07 -28.22
C TRP A 523 -4.45 16.15 -28.47
N GLN A 524 -5.50 16.21 -27.64
CA GLN A 524 -6.59 17.20 -27.76
C GLN A 524 -7.14 17.31 -29.19
N ASP A 525 -7.58 16.18 -29.75
CA ASP A 525 -8.13 16.02 -31.11
C ASP A 525 -7.18 16.36 -32.27
N LYS A 526 -5.88 16.55 -31.98
CA LYS A 526 -4.86 16.77 -33.01
C LYS A 526 -4.01 15.54 -33.18
N LEU A 527 -4.05 14.97 -34.39
CA LEU A 527 -3.13 13.93 -34.82
C LEU A 527 -1.90 14.55 -35.48
N GLN A 528 -0.73 14.21 -34.98
CA GLN A 528 0.57 14.51 -35.58
C GLN A 528 1.29 13.21 -35.93
N SER A 529 2.20 13.25 -36.90
CA SER A 529 3.07 12.11 -37.19
C SER A 529 4.49 12.54 -37.50
N TYR A 530 5.45 11.68 -37.17
CA TYR A 530 6.88 11.88 -37.37
C TYR A 530 7.48 10.64 -38.04
N PRO A 531 8.29 10.78 -39.10
CA PRO A 531 8.86 9.63 -39.79
C PRO A 531 9.91 8.93 -38.93
N ILE A 532 9.88 7.61 -38.89
CA ILE A 532 10.93 6.77 -38.32
C ILE A 532 11.97 6.52 -39.40
N LYS A 533 13.25 6.71 -39.07
CA LYS A 533 14.39 6.42 -39.96
C LYS A 533 15.49 5.73 -39.15
N ASN A 534 16.03 4.63 -39.67
CA ASN A 534 17.14 3.90 -39.05
C ASN A 534 16.87 3.58 -37.58
N ASN A 535 15.67 3.04 -37.29
CA ASN A 535 15.24 2.67 -35.93
C ASN A 535 15.31 3.82 -34.91
N GLN A 536 15.17 5.08 -35.36
CA GLN A 536 15.12 6.26 -34.50
C GLN A 536 14.05 6.09 -33.41
N ARG A 537 14.46 6.24 -32.14
CA ARG A 537 13.56 6.09 -30.98
C ARG A 537 13.08 7.40 -30.38
N THR A 538 13.73 8.50 -30.73
CA THR A 538 13.62 9.76 -29.98
C THR A 538 13.12 10.90 -30.88
N PHE A 539 12.05 11.58 -30.47
CA PHE A 539 11.33 12.59 -31.26
C PHE A 539 11.07 13.86 -30.45
N THR A 540 11.30 15.04 -31.04
CA THR A 540 10.90 16.29 -30.40
C THR A 540 9.47 16.64 -30.78
N ILE A 541 8.59 16.68 -29.78
CA ILE A 541 7.16 16.89 -29.94
C ILE A 541 6.72 18.16 -29.22
N ARG A 542 5.53 18.67 -29.51
CA ARG A 542 4.97 19.84 -28.83
C ARG A 542 3.63 19.53 -28.19
N LEU A 543 3.57 19.60 -26.87
CA LEU A 543 2.33 19.40 -26.10
C LEU A 543 1.79 20.75 -25.62
N LYS A 544 0.49 20.98 -25.84
CA LYS A 544 -0.22 22.14 -25.29
C LYS A 544 -0.64 21.82 -23.84
N LYS A 545 -0.59 22.83 -22.96
CA LYS A 545 -1.10 22.72 -21.59
C LYS A 545 -2.58 22.27 -21.59
N GLY A 546 -2.94 21.37 -20.69
CA GLY A 546 -4.31 20.90 -20.45
C GLY A 546 -4.36 19.41 -20.11
N ALA A 547 -5.55 18.93 -19.76
CA ALA A 547 -5.82 17.52 -19.48
C ALA A 547 -6.47 16.81 -20.68
N GLY A 548 -6.35 15.49 -20.74
CA GLY A 548 -7.00 14.64 -21.72
C GLY A 548 -6.29 13.30 -21.91
N LEU A 549 -6.75 12.51 -22.89
CA LEU A 549 -6.07 11.31 -23.32
C LEU A 549 -4.94 11.64 -24.30
N LEU A 550 -3.72 11.23 -23.94
CA LEU A 550 -2.57 11.22 -24.84
C LEU A 550 -2.39 9.82 -25.41
N ASP A 551 -2.38 9.69 -26.72
CA ASP A 551 -2.23 8.41 -27.40
C ASP A 551 -1.04 8.47 -28.37
N ILE A 552 -0.11 7.55 -28.21
CA ILE A 552 1.14 7.48 -28.98
C ILE A 552 1.33 6.03 -29.44
N TRP A 553 1.59 5.85 -30.73
CA TRP A 553 1.90 4.53 -31.30
C TRP A 553 2.81 4.67 -32.52
N ASP A 554 3.59 3.63 -32.79
CA ASP A 554 4.41 3.50 -33.99
C ASP A 554 3.89 2.36 -34.87
N GLN A 555 3.97 2.54 -36.20
CA GLN A 555 3.60 1.51 -37.18
C GLN A 555 4.19 1.80 -38.56
N GLU A 556 4.34 0.75 -39.39
CA GLU A 556 4.73 0.86 -40.80
C GLU A 556 3.51 1.13 -41.73
N GLY A 557 2.34 0.54 -41.43
CA GLY A 557 1.12 0.61 -42.25
C GLY A 557 0.19 1.80 -41.94
N GLU A 558 -0.99 1.84 -42.59
CA GLU A 558 -2.01 2.88 -42.36
C GLU A 558 -3.05 2.50 -41.28
N GLU A 559 -3.37 1.21 -41.12
CA GLU A 559 -4.31 0.74 -40.09
C GLU A 559 -3.60 0.52 -38.75
N ARG A 560 -4.28 0.86 -37.64
CA ARG A 560 -3.72 0.78 -36.29
C ARG A 560 -3.67 -0.66 -35.81
N GLU A 561 -2.48 -1.14 -35.47
CA GLU A 561 -2.30 -2.43 -34.79
C GLU A 561 -2.75 -2.38 -33.33
N ILE A 562 -3.49 -3.40 -32.89
CA ILE A 562 -3.95 -3.55 -31.51
C ILE A 562 -3.19 -4.71 -30.87
N PHE A 563 -2.31 -4.39 -29.93
CA PHE A 563 -1.62 -5.42 -29.13
C PHE A 563 -2.46 -5.81 -27.92
N LEU A 564 -2.61 -7.11 -27.65
CA LEU A 564 -3.34 -7.62 -26.49
C LEU A 564 -2.41 -8.09 -25.35
N GLU A 565 -1.11 -8.20 -25.62
CA GLU A 565 -0.13 -8.73 -24.68
C GLU A 565 0.38 -7.67 -23.68
N HIS A 566 0.83 -8.14 -22.51
CA HIS A 566 1.37 -7.31 -21.42
C HIS A 566 2.88 -7.04 -21.59
N THR A 567 3.27 -6.50 -22.74
CA THR A 567 4.69 -6.22 -23.06
C THR A 567 5.06 -4.77 -22.72
N THR A 568 6.32 -4.40 -22.98
CA THR A 568 6.77 -3.00 -22.99
C THR A 568 6.46 -2.29 -24.32
N LYS A 569 5.88 -3.00 -25.31
CA LYS A 569 5.56 -2.43 -26.62
C LYS A 569 4.49 -1.33 -26.48
N GLY A 570 4.82 -0.14 -26.99
CA GLY A 570 4.00 1.05 -26.85
C GLY A 570 4.22 1.85 -25.57
N ASN A 571 5.12 1.44 -24.67
CA ASN A 571 5.54 2.30 -23.57
C ASN A 571 6.38 3.47 -24.12
N VAL A 572 6.22 4.64 -23.49
CA VAL A 572 6.93 5.84 -23.89
C VAL A 572 7.46 6.59 -22.69
N GLU A 573 8.55 7.31 -22.91
CA GLU A 573 9.10 8.29 -21.98
C GLU A 573 8.91 9.70 -22.54
N LEU A 574 8.54 10.64 -21.67
CA LEU A 574 8.35 12.05 -21.99
C LEU A 574 9.14 12.94 -21.04
N GLU A 575 10.18 13.57 -21.55
CA GLU A 575 10.97 14.56 -20.84
C GLU A 575 10.63 15.98 -21.33
N LYS A 576 10.36 16.91 -20.40
CA LYS A 576 10.16 18.32 -20.79
C LYS A 576 11.51 19.02 -21.02
N ILE A 577 11.78 19.39 -22.27
CA ILE A 577 13.05 20.06 -22.66
C ILE A 577 12.94 21.59 -22.83
N LYS A 578 11.73 22.15 -23.08
CA LYS A 578 11.53 23.61 -23.19
C LYS A 578 10.11 24.05 -22.86
#